data_AF-A0A7L0X6P7-F1
#
_entry.id   AF-A0A7L0X6P7-F1
#
_cell.length_a   1.000
_cell.length_b   1.000
_cell.length_c   1.000
_cell.angle_alpha   90.00
_cell.angle_beta   90.00
_cell.angle_gamma   90.00
#
_symmetry.space_group_name_H-M   'P 1'
#
loop_
_entity.id
_entity.type
_entity.pdbx_description
1 polymer ?
#
loop_
_entity_poly.entity_id
_entity_poly.type
_entity_poly.pdbx_seq_one_letter_code
_entity_poly.pdbx_strand_id
1 'polypeptide(L)'
;QLILFGLSNQMVVAFKEENTVAFKHLFLKDYVDGADDSYAVYTQRDLYERVFYALEKYLALPSEALGRYAYVRGGAGNGSALLLCQRYFRKGRIDPANDTFNIDPHIVT
;
A
#
# COMPACT_ATOMS: atom_id res chain seq x y z
N GLN A 1 -32.92 -7.55 20.17
CA GLN A 1 -31.90 -8.38 19.47
C GLN A 1 -31.06 -7.57 18.48
N LEU A 2 -31.65 -6.67 17.68
CA LEU A 2 -30.92 -5.84 16.70
C LEU A 2 -29.87 -4.89 17.32
N ILE A 3 -30.15 -4.28 18.47
CA ILE A 3 -29.24 -3.29 19.11
C ILE A 3 -27.91 -3.93 19.52
N LEU A 4 -27.94 -5.09 20.18
CA LEU A 4 -26.73 -5.82 20.60
C LEU A 4 -25.88 -6.26 19.41
N PHE A 5 -26.53 -6.70 18.33
CA PHE A 5 -25.85 -7.02 17.08
C PHE A 5 -25.23 -5.78 16.42
N GLY A 6 -25.96 -4.66 16.40
CA GLY A 6 -25.47 -3.38 15.89
C GLY A 6 -24.23 -2.88 16.64
N LEU A 7 -24.24 -2.95 17.97
CA LEU A 7 -23.09 -2.57 18.81
C LEU A 7 -21.85 -3.43 18.52
N SER A 8 -22.04 -4.75 18.38
CA SER A 8 -20.96 -5.67 18.03
C SER A 8 -20.35 -5.35 16.67
N ASN A 9 -21.19 -5.15 15.65
CA ASN A 9 -20.71 -4.83 14.31
C ASN A 9 -20.05 -3.46 14.25
N GLN A 10 -20.59 -2.46 14.96
CA GLN A 10 -20.00 -1.14 15.02
C GLN A 10 -18.60 -1.17 15.62
N MET A 11 -18.35 -1.98 16.67
CA MET A 11 -17.01 -2.14 17.23
C MET A 11 -16.02 -2.75 16.24
N VAL A 12 -16.42 -3.76 15.46
CA VAL A 12 -15.56 -4.38 14.45
C VAL A 12 -15.24 -3.40 13.32
N VAL A 13 -16.25 -2.63 12.88
CA VAL A 13 -16.08 -1.58 11.85
C VAL A 13 -15.14 -0.50 12.35
N ALA A 14 -15.39 0.05 13.55
CA ALA A 14 -14.53 1.07 14.15
C ALA A 14 -13.08 0.59 14.29
N PHE A 15 -12.88 -0.64 14.80
CA PHE A 15 -11.54 -1.23 14.90
C PHE A 15 -10.86 -1.31 13.53
N LYS A 16 -11.57 -1.76 12.48
CA LYS A 16 -11.02 -1.83 11.13
C LYS A 16 -10.68 -0.44 10.58
N GLU A 17 -11.57 0.52 10.73
CA GLU A 17 -11.40 1.88 10.20
C GLU A 17 -10.24 2.60 10.88
N GLU A 18 -10.18 2.58 12.21
CA GLU A 18 -9.11 3.20 12.98
C GLU A 18 -7.75 2.58 12.66
N ASN A 19 -7.65 1.24 12.55
CA ASN A 19 -6.41 0.58 12.14
C ASN A 19 -6.02 0.94 10.69
N THR A 20 -7.00 1.10 9.80
CA THR A 20 -6.73 1.51 8.41
C THR A 20 -6.17 2.93 8.37
N VAL A 21 -6.73 3.85 9.15
CA VAL A 21 -6.20 5.22 9.28
C VAL A 21 -4.79 5.20 9.87
N ALA A 22 -4.55 4.44 10.94
CA ALA A 22 -3.22 4.31 11.53
C ALA A 22 -2.18 3.79 10.52
N PHE A 23 -2.55 2.81 9.68
CA PHE A 23 -1.65 2.29 8.64
C PHE A 23 -1.35 3.30 7.54
N LYS A 24 -2.32 4.15 7.15
CA LYS A 24 -2.05 5.25 6.21
C LYS A 24 -0.97 6.17 6.78
N HIS A 25 -1.12 6.62 8.02
CA HIS A 25 -0.14 7.48 8.69
C HIS A 25 1.23 6.81 8.90
N LEU A 26 1.25 5.50 9.11
CA LEU A 26 2.52 4.75 9.28
C LEU A 26 3.27 4.54 7.96
N PHE A 27 2.57 4.12 6.90
CA PHE A 27 3.23 3.63 5.68
C PHE A 27 3.21 4.61 4.51
N LEU A 28 2.31 5.60 4.49
CA LEU A 28 2.26 6.63 3.46
C LEU A 28 2.99 7.87 3.97
N LYS A 29 4.15 8.16 3.39
CA LYS A 29 4.96 9.31 3.77
C LYS A 29 4.19 10.61 3.55
N ASP A 30 4.15 11.47 4.56
CA ASP A 30 3.50 12.79 4.54
C ASP A 30 1.99 12.74 4.24
N TYR A 31 1.33 11.62 4.55
CA TYR A 31 -0.12 11.51 4.43
C TYR A 31 -0.84 12.44 5.43
N VAL A 32 -1.96 13.01 4.99
CA VAL A 32 -2.82 13.89 5.78
C VAL A 32 -4.26 13.41 5.67
N ASP A 33 -5.03 13.51 6.74
CA ASP A 33 -6.42 13.10 6.75
C ASP A 33 -7.25 13.85 5.70
N GLY A 34 -8.06 13.09 4.94
CA GLY A 34 -8.87 13.62 3.84
C GLY A 34 -8.13 13.67 2.49
N ALA A 35 -6.85 13.28 2.42
CA ALA A 35 -6.09 13.24 1.17
C ALA A 35 -6.26 11.93 0.38
N ASP A 36 -7.22 11.07 0.72
CA ASP A 36 -7.37 9.72 0.15
C ASP A 36 -7.42 9.70 -1.38
N ASP A 37 -8.14 10.64 -1.98
CA ASP A 37 -8.32 10.72 -3.43
C ASP A 37 -7.26 11.58 -4.14
N SER A 38 -6.43 12.30 -3.38
CA SER A 38 -5.48 13.29 -3.90
C SER A 38 -4.01 12.97 -3.60
N TYR A 39 -3.74 11.99 -2.74
CA TYR A 39 -2.39 11.55 -2.41
C TYR A 39 -1.73 10.87 -3.61
N ALA A 40 -0.79 11.57 -4.26
CA ALA A 40 -0.09 11.10 -5.45
C ALA A 40 1.36 11.58 -5.49
N VAL A 41 2.16 10.93 -6.36
CA VAL A 41 3.54 11.32 -6.67
C VAL A 41 3.68 11.72 -8.13
N TYR A 42 4.53 12.70 -8.38
CA TYR A 42 4.70 13.28 -9.72
C TYR A 42 6.14 13.18 -10.24
N THR A 43 7.06 12.63 -9.47
CA THR A 43 8.44 12.40 -9.91
C THR A 43 8.89 10.96 -9.59
N GLN A 44 9.81 10.44 -10.40
CA GLN A 44 10.38 9.11 -10.18
C GLN A 44 11.11 9.01 -8.84
N ARG A 45 11.86 10.06 -8.47
CA ARG A 45 12.58 10.14 -7.20
C ARG A 45 11.61 10.02 -6.02
N ASP A 46 10.51 10.77 -6.07
CA ASP A 46 9.49 10.80 -5.02
C ASP A 46 8.74 9.47 -4.89
N LEU A 47 8.57 8.74 -6.00
CA LEU A 47 8.01 7.39 -6.01
C LEU A 47 8.93 6.41 -5.27
N TYR A 48 10.22 6.37 -5.63
CA TYR A 48 11.19 5.51 -4.95
C TYR A 48 11.27 5.83 -3.46
N GLU A 49 11.34 7.12 -3.12
CA GLU A 49 11.40 7.59 -1.74
C GLU A 49 10.22 7.07 -0.89
N ARG A 50 8.99 7.12 -1.42
CA ARG A 50 7.79 6.62 -0.71
C ARG A 50 7.74 5.10 -0.63
N VAL A 51 8.18 4.39 -1.67
CA VAL A 51 8.26 2.91 -1.64
C VAL A 51 9.25 2.48 -0.56
N PHE A 52 10.45 3.06 -0.52
CA PHE A 52 11.43 2.74 0.51
C PHE A 52 10.98 3.13 1.92
N TYR A 53 10.34 4.29 2.07
CA TYR A 53 9.74 4.69 3.34
C TYR A 53 8.76 3.63 3.88
N ALA A 54 7.85 3.13 3.03
CA ALA A 54 6.89 2.10 3.45
C ALA A 54 7.60 0.79 3.87
N LEU A 55 8.67 0.40 3.17
CA LEU A 55 9.48 -0.78 3.52
C LEU A 55 10.19 -0.59 4.87
N GLU A 56 10.82 0.56 5.09
CA GLU A 56 11.50 0.88 6.36
C GLU A 56 10.51 0.86 7.52
N LYS A 57 9.34 1.49 7.35
CA LYS A 57 8.27 1.50 8.35
C LYS A 57 7.69 0.11 8.59
N TYR A 58 7.57 -0.72 7.56
CA TYR A 58 7.18 -2.11 7.73
C TYR A 58 8.20 -2.86 8.59
N LEU A 59 9.50 -2.69 8.36
CA LEU A 59 10.55 -3.36 9.15
C LEU A 59 10.64 -2.84 10.60
N ALA A 60 10.36 -1.55 10.82
CA ALA A 60 10.38 -0.91 12.14
C ALA A 60 9.03 -0.97 12.90
N LEU A 61 8.00 -1.62 12.32
CA LEU A 61 6.64 -1.63 12.84
C LEU A 61 6.52 -2.00 14.34
N PRO A 62 7.23 -3.02 14.88
CA PRO A 62 7.09 -3.42 16.28
C PRO A 62 7.63 -2.38 17.26
N SER A 63 8.52 -1.50 16.82
CA SER A 63 9.12 -0.43 17.64
C SER A 63 8.41 0.92 17.50
N GLU A 64 7.79 1.19 16.36
CA GLU A 64 7.18 2.50 16.10
C GLU A 64 5.67 2.54 16.28
N ALA A 65 4.97 1.42 16.08
CA ALA A 65 3.52 1.39 16.18
C ALA A 65 3.07 1.48 17.65
N LEU A 66 2.02 2.26 17.90
CA LEU A 66 1.31 2.27 19.19
C LEU A 66 0.48 0.99 19.38
N GLY A 67 0.00 0.40 18.28
CA GLY A 67 -0.75 -0.85 18.26
C GLY A 67 0.17 -2.08 18.28
N ARG A 68 -0.37 -3.22 18.73
CA ARG A 68 0.34 -4.50 18.67
C ARG A 68 0.05 -5.21 17.35
N TYR A 69 1.04 -5.20 16.46
CA TYR A 69 0.97 -5.88 15.18
C TYR A 69 2.02 -7.00 15.10
N ALA A 70 1.64 -8.13 14.49
CA ALA A 70 2.52 -9.26 14.28
C ALA A 70 2.59 -9.58 12.78
N TYR A 71 3.78 -9.96 12.32
CA TYR A 71 3.97 -10.38 10.94
C TYR A 71 3.47 -11.79 10.71
N VAL A 72 2.91 -12.03 9.52
CA VAL A 72 2.49 -13.36 9.07
C VAL A 72 3.45 -13.81 7.98
N ARG A 73 4.17 -14.91 8.21
CA ARG A 73 5.06 -15.53 7.22
C ARG A 73 4.28 -16.50 6.33
N GLY A 74 4.70 -16.64 5.08
CA GLY A 74 4.10 -17.59 4.14
C GLY A 74 2.88 -17.07 3.38
N GLY A 75 2.42 -15.86 3.67
CA GLY A 75 1.42 -15.15 2.85
C GLY A 75 2.02 -14.49 1.60
N ALA A 76 3.33 -14.21 1.62
CA ALA A 76 4.10 -13.76 0.47
C ALA A 76 5.00 -14.89 -0.05
N GLY A 77 5.29 -14.89 -1.37
CA GLY A 77 6.08 -15.93 -2.02
C GLY A 77 7.36 -16.27 -1.26
N ASN A 78 7.70 -17.57 -1.21
CA ASN A 78 8.90 -18.11 -0.57
C ASN A 78 9.02 -17.84 0.95
N GLY A 79 7.90 -17.77 1.67
CA GLY A 79 7.93 -17.66 3.14
C GLY A 79 8.17 -16.24 3.65
N SER A 80 8.20 -15.24 2.76
CA SER A 80 8.28 -13.83 3.14
C SER A 80 7.03 -13.40 3.90
N ALA A 81 7.16 -12.33 4.69
CA ALA A 81 6.05 -11.64 5.34
C ALA A 81 5.54 -10.42 4.55
N LEU A 82 6.32 -9.96 3.56
CA LEU A 82 5.98 -8.84 2.68
C LEU A 82 6.35 -9.16 1.23
N LEU A 83 5.49 -8.78 0.30
CA LEU A 83 5.75 -8.88 -1.14
C LEU A 83 5.57 -7.49 -1.77
N LEU A 84 6.63 -7.00 -2.43
CA LEU A 84 6.56 -5.82 -3.28
C LEU A 84 6.53 -6.30 -4.74
N CYS A 85 5.42 -6.09 -5.42
CA CYS A 85 5.21 -6.51 -6.80
C CYS A 85 5.34 -5.33 -7.76
N GLN A 86 6.04 -5.53 -8.88
CA GLN A 86 6.06 -4.57 -9.98
C GLN A 86 5.20 -5.10 -11.12
N ARG A 87 4.15 -4.38 -11.49
CA ARG A 87 3.33 -4.72 -12.66
C ARG A 87 3.66 -3.82 -13.83
N TYR A 88 4.00 -4.41 -14.97
CA TYR A 88 4.35 -3.67 -16.18
C TYR A 88 3.96 -4.44 -17.45
N PHE A 89 3.82 -3.72 -18.56
CA PHE A 89 3.54 -4.33 -19.87
C PHE A 89 4.76 -5.13 -20.35
N ARG A 90 4.51 -6.36 -20.83
CA ARG A 90 5.55 -7.28 -21.31
C ARG A 90 6.41 -6.65 -22.41
N LYS A 91 5.80 -5.83 -23.27
CA LYS A 91 6.48 -4.93 -24.20
C LYS A 91 5.83 -3.56 -24.09
N GLY A 92 6.63 -2.52 -23.98
CA GLY A 92 6.14 -1.14 -23.84
C GLY A 92 7.15 -0.16 -24.42
N ARG A 93 7.49 -0.31 -25.70
CA ARG A 93 8.33 0.67 -26.39
C ARG A 93 7.43 1.82 -26.82
N ILE A 94 7.62 2.99 -26.24
CA ILE A 94 6.89 4.21 -26.59
C ILE A 94 7.96 5.23 -26.99
N ASP A 95 7.91 5.68 -28.24
CA ASP A 95 8.81 6.69 -28.79
C ASP A 95 7.98 7.86 -29.32
N PRO A 96 7.71 8.86 -28.48
CA PRO A 96 6.87 10.00 -28.85
C PRO A 96 7.56 10.91 -29.88
N ALA A 97 8.88 10.87 -30.03
CA ALA A 97 9.58 11.70 -31.02
C ALA A 97 9.33 11.22 -32.46
N ASN A 98 9.01 9.93 -32.61
CA ASN A 98 8.75 9.27 -33.89
C ASN A 98 7.28 8.86 -34.06
N ASP A 99 6.37 9.30 -33.18
CA ASP A 99 4.95 8.92 -33.16
C ASP A 99 4.68 7.40 -33.21
N THR A 100 5.58 6.60 -32.63
CA THR A 100 5.45 5.14 -32.65
C THR A 100 5.37 4.54 -31.26
N PHE A 101 4.56 3.50 -31.13
CA PHE A 101 4.52 2.65 -29.96
C PHE A 101 4.36 1.18 -30.35
N ASN A 102 4.91 0.30 -29.53
CA ASN A 102 4.70 -1.14 -29.61
C ASN A 102 4.47 -1.66 -28.20
N ILE A 103 3.20 -1.98 -27.93
CA ILE A 103 2.72 -2.40 -26.62
C ILE A 103 2.15 -3.81 -26.72
N ASP A 104 2.66 -4.71 -25.88
CA ASP A 104 2.00 -5.97 -25.57
C ASP A 104 1.30 -5.78 -24.22
N PRO A 105 -0.04 -5.75 -24.18
CA PRO A 105 -0.80 -5.45 -22.97
C PRO A 105 -0.73 -6.57 -21.92
N HIS A 106 -0.06 -7.69 -22.22
CA HIS A 106 0.19 -8.73 -21.24
C HIS A 106 0.95 -8.19 -20.03
N ILE A 107 0.40 -8.38 -18.83
CA ILE A 107 0.96 -7.89 -17.58
C ILE A 107 1.94 -8.92 -17.02
N VAL A 108 3.17 -8.49 -16.77
CA VAL A 108 4.17 -9.23 -16.00
C VAL A 108 4.14 -8.73 -14.56
N THR A 109 4.33 -9.63 -13.60
CA THR A 109 4.44 -9.34 -12.17
C THR A 109 5.74 -9.90 -11.62
#